data_AF-A0A534JAL2-F1
#
_entry.id   AF-A0A534JAL2-F1
#
_cell.length_a   1.000
_cell.length_b   1.000
_cell.length_c   1.000
_cell.angle_alpha   90.00
_cell.angle_beta   90.00
_cell.angle_gamma   90.00
#
_symmetry.space_group_name_H-M   'P 1'
#
loop_
_entity.id
_entity.type
_entity.pdbx_description
1 polymer ?
#
loop_
_entity_poly.entity_id
_entity_poly.type
_entity_poly.pdbx_seq_one_letter_code
_entity_poly.pdbx_strand_id
1 'polypeptide(L)' 'MANASASAFPRRVAFGFYTLVLLAGISFYVIWGAIYRSWNVFLRENAGVYAVTVIMVGFGVVGMILYRKSPRPPQ' A
#
# COMPACT_ATOMS: atom_id res chain seq x y z
N MET A 1 28.43 7.34 -22.61
CA MET A 1 28.70 6.90 -21.22
C MET A 1 27.45 7.13 -20.38
N ALA A 2 27.12 6.17 -19.51
CA ALA A 2 26.11 6.21 -18.45
C ALA A 2 24.63 6.36 -18.86
N ASN A 3 23.91 5.24 -18.98
CA ASN A 3 22.48 5.13 -18.64
C ASN A 3 22.10 3.73 -18.11
N ALA A 4 23.07 2.98 -17.57
CA ALA A 4 22.84 1.62 -17.08
C ALA A 4 22.35 1.56 -15.61
N SER A 5 22.41 2.68 -14.88
CA SER A 5 22.09 2.73 -13.43
C SER A 5 20.63 3.12 -13.12
N ALA A 6 19.84 3.57 -14.10
CA ALA A 6 18.59 4.29 -13.83
C ALA A 6 17.33 3.40 -13.67
N SER A 7 17.34 2.13 -14.10
CA SER A 7 16.09 1.36 -14.28
C SER A 7 15.84 0.23 -13.27
N ALA A 8 16.85 -0.21 -12.52
CA ALA A 8 16.72 -1.22 -11.47
C ALA A 8 16.42 -0.63 -10.08
N PHE A 9 16.96 0.57 -9.77
CA PHE A 9 16.75 1.29 -8.52
C PHE A 9 15.29 1.76 -8.27
N PRO A 10 14.51 2.23 -9.27
CA PRO A 10 13.16 2.75 -9.02
C PRO A 10 12.16 1.68 -8.55
N ARG A 11 12.32 0.41 -8.92
CA ARG A 11 11.37 -0.65 -8.55
C ARG A 11 11.44 -1.03 -7.08
N ARG A 12 12.64 -1.07 -6.51
CA ARG A 12 12.84 -1.39 -5.09
C ARG A 12 12.30 -0.28 -4.20
N VAL A 13 12.49 0.98 -4.62
CA VAL A 13 11.90 2.16 -3.97
C VAL A 13 10.39 2.15 -4.09
N ALA A 14 9.84 1.89 -5.27
CA ALA A 14 8.39 1.78 -5.47
C ALA A 14 7.78 0.67 -4.61
N PHE A 15 8.38 -0.53 -4.59
CA PHE A 15 7.92 -1.64 -3.74
C PHE A 15 7.94 -1.25 -2.25
N GLY A 16 9.02 -0.60 -1.79
CA GLY A 16 9.09 -0.08 -0.43
C GLY A 16 8.02 0.97 -0.12
N PHE A 17 7.76 1.90 -1.04
CA PHE A 17 6.70 2.89 -0.91
C PHE A 17 5.32 2.24 -0.77
N TYR A 18 4.96 1.31 -1.65
CA TYR A 18 3.66 0.62 -1.56
C TYR A 18 3.55 -0.27 -0.33
N THR A 19 4.66 -0.83 0.16
CA THR A 19 4.72 -1.52 1.46
C THR A 19 4.38 -0.56 2.60
N LEU A 20 4.96 0.64 2.61
CA LEU A 20 4.65 1.65 3.61
C LEU A 20 3.21 2.12 3.53
N VAL A 21 2.66 2.35 2.33
CA VAL A 21 1.25 2.72 2.13
C VAL A 21 0.32 1.64 2.70
N LEU A 22 0.64 0.36 2.47
CA LEU A 22 -0.12 -0.75 3.03
C LEU A 22 -0.08 -0.75 4.55
N LEU A 23 1.12 -0.68 5.15
CA LEU A 23 1.29 -0.67 6.60
C LEU A 23 0.63 0.55 7.23
N ALA A 24 0.69 1.71 6.58
CA ALA A 24 0.05 2.93 7.05
C ALA A 24 -1.47 2.80 7.02
N GLY A 25 -2.05 2.22 5.96
CA GLY A 25 -3.49 1.97 5.88
C GLY A 25 -4.00 1.02 6.97
N ILE A 26 -3.26 -0.07 7.22
CA ILE A 26 -3.57 -1.02 8.30
C ILE A 26 -3.45 -0.34 9.67
N SER A 27 -2.33 0.35 9.91
CA SER A 27 -2.07 1.03 11.18
C SER A 27 -3.11 2.11 11.47
N PHE A 28 -3.49 2.89 10.46
CA PHE A 28 -4.53 3.90 10.56
C PHE A 28 -5.85 3.29 11.04
N TYR A 29 -6.28 2.17 10.45
CA TYR A 29 -7.53 1.52 10.84
C TYR A 29 -7.46 0.93 12.25
N VAL A 30 -6.36 0.27 12.60
CA VAL A 30 -6.17 -0.32 13.93
C VAL A 30 -6.12 0.75 15.03
N ILE A 31 -5.37 1.84 14.80
CA ILE A 31 -5.27 2.96 15.75
C ILE A 31 -6.65 3.61 15.91
N TRP A 32 -7.36 3.85 14.81
CA TRP A 32 -8.70 4.41 14.86
C TRP A 32 -9.66 3.50 15.64
N GLY A 33 -9.66 2.19 15.36
CA GLY A 33 -10.50 1.22 16.06
C GLY A 33 -10.21 1.12 17.56
N ALA A 34 -8.94 1.30 17.95
CA ALA A 34 -8.53 1.37 19.35
C ALA A 34 -9.01 2.66 20.06
N ILE A 35 -8.88 3.82 19.41
CA ILE A 35 -9.26 5.12 19.98
C ILE A 35 -10.78 5.22 20.16
N TYR A 36 -11.54 4.88 19.12
CA TYR A 36 -12.99 5.07 19.10
C TYR A 36 -13.75 3.83 19.61
N ARG A 37 -13.03 2.77 20.04
CA ARG A 37 -13.57 1.43 20.37
C ARG A 37 -14.57 0.90 19.35
N SER A 38 -14.44 1.33 18.10
CA SER A 38 -15.40 1.09 17.04
C SER A 38 -14.69 0.32 15.95
N TRP A 39 -15.18 -0.87 15.64
CA TRP A 39 -14.66 -1.73 14.57
C TRP A 39 -15.70 -1.95 13.47
N ASN A 40 -16.84 -1.27 13.58
CA ASN A 40 -18.01 -1.61 12.80
C ASN A 40 -18.06 -0.82 11.49
N VAL A 41 -18.02 -1.56 10.38
CA VAL A 41 -17.87 -1.07 9.01
C VAL A 41 -19.15 -0.48 8.44
N PHE A 42 -20.28 -0.91 8.98
CA PHE A 42 -21.59 -0.63 8.40
C PHE A 42 -22.24 0.62 9.00
N LEU A 43 -21.62 1.23 10.02
CA LEU A 43 -22.07 2.52 10.54
C LEU A 43 -21.67 3.66 9.60
N ARG A 44 -22.66 4.47 9.22
CA ARG A 44 -22.51 5.60 8.31
C ARG A 44 -21.49 6.63 8.82
N GLU A 45 -21.39 6.79 10.13
CA GLU A 45 -20.45 7.68 10.81
C GLU A 45 -18.98 7.31 10.52
N ASN A 46 -18.71 6.02 10.31
CA ASN A 46 -17.36 5.52 10.11
C ASN A 46 -16.99 5.41 8.63
N ALA A 47 -17.93 5.65 7.70
CA ALA A 47 -17.77 5.40 6.27
C ALA A 47 -16.53 6.09 5.67
N GLY A 48 -16.18 7.28 6.15
CA GLY A 48 -14.98 8.01 5.71
C GLY A 48 -13.68 7.29 6.08
N VAL A 49 -13.57 6.80 7.32
CA VAL A 49 -12.39 6.05 7.80
C VAL A 49 -12.21 4.78 6.98
N TYR A 50 -13.31 4.10 6.68
CA TYR A 50 -13.30 2.91 5.84
C TYR A 50 -12.90 3.21 4.41
N ALA A 51 -13.43 4.26 3.80
CA ALA A 51 -13.06 4.65 2.45
C ALA A 51 -11.54 4.90 2.34
N VAL A 52 -10.97 5.66 3.27
CA VAL A 52 -9.52 5.94 3.31
C VAL A 52 -8.73 4.64 3.50
N THR A 53 -9.14 3.80 4.46
CA THR A 53 -8.47 2.52 4.75
C THR A 53 -8.46 1.61 3.52
N VAL A 54 -9.63 1.43 2.88
CA VAL A 54 -9.78 0.57 1.70
C VAL A 54 -8.92 1.07 0.54
N ILE A 55 -8.89 2.38 0.31
CA ILE A 55 -8.06 2.98 -0.72
C ILE A 55 -6.57 2.75 -0.42
N MET A 56 -6.10 3.06 0.79
CA MET A 56 -4.68 2.87 1.15
C MET A 56 -4.26 1.40 1.08
N VAL A 57 -5.04 0.50 1.66
CA VAL A 57 -4.75 -0.94 1.63
C VAL A 57 -4.81 -1.47 0.19
N GLY A 58 -5.83 -1.08 -0.57
CA GLY A 58 -5.98 -1.48 -1.97
C GLY A 58 -4.80 -1.03 -2.82
N PHE A 59 -4.42 0.25 -2.77
CA PHE A 59 -3.26 0.76 -3.49
C PHE A 59 -1.94 0.15 -3.01
N GLY A 60 -1.78 -0.08 -1.71
CA GLY A 60 -0.61 -0.74 -1.13
C GLY A 60 -0.44 -2.17 -1.66
N VAL A 61 -1.51 -2.98 -1.64
CA VAL A 61 -1.50 -4.36 -2.16
C VAL A 61 -1.26 -4.37 -3.68
N VAL A 62 -2.00 -3.55 -4.43
CA VAL A 62 -1.87 -3.50 -5.91
C VAL A 62 -0.45 -3.09 -6.31
N GLY A 63 0.11 -2.08 -5.66
CA GLY A 63 1.48 -1.66 -5.91
C GLY A 63 2.50 -2.74 -5.58
N MET A 64 2.37 -3.42 -4.43
CA MET A 64 3.24 -4.56 -4.11
C MET A 64 3.18 -5.66 -5.18
N ILE A 65 1.99 -6.01 -5.68
CA ILE A 65 1.82 -7.03 -6.72
C ILE A 65 2.46 -6.58 -8.04
N LEU A 66 2.29 -5.32 -8.42
CA LEU A 66 2.82 -4.77 -9.67
C LEU A 66 4.36 -4.79 -9.69
N TYR A 67 4.99 -4.43 -8.56
CA TYR A 67 6.46 -4.35 -8.46
C TYR A 67 7.12 -5.65 -7.99
N ARG A 68 6.35 -6.68 -7.63
CA ARG A 68 6.82 -8.01 -7.21
C ARG A 68 7.44 -8.84 -8.35
N LYS A 69 7.03 -8.66 -9.61
CA LYS A 69 7.52 -9.50 -10.73
C LYS A 69 8.74 -8.87 -11.40
N SER A 70 9.90 -9.48 -11.19
CA SER A 70 11.04 -9.35 -12.11
C SER A 70 10.63 -9.82 -13.51
N PRO A 71 10.91 -9.06 -14.58
CA PRO A 71 10.87 -9.61 -15.93
C PRO A 71 11.80 -10.82 -15.97
N ARG A 72 11.26 -12.00 -16.27
CA ARG A 72 12.08 -13.18 -16.58
C ARG A 72 12.95 -12.78 -17.77
N PRO A 73 14.28 -12.96 -17.73
CA PRO A 73 15.07 -12.80 -18.95
C PRO A 73 14.49 -13.74 -20.01
N PRO A 74 14.33 -13.30 -21.28
CA PRO A 74 14.04 -14.22 -22.36
C PRO A 74 15.15 -15.29 -22.39
N GLN A 75 14.71 -16.56 -22.40
CA GLN A 75 15.58 -17.75 -22.45
C GLN A 75 16.13 -17.91 -23.86
#